data_AF-A0A0F9Q918-F1
#
_entry.id   AF-A0A0F9Q918-F1
#
_cell.length_a   1.000
_cell.length_b   1.000
_cell.length_c   1.000
_cell.angle_alpha   90.00
_cell.angle_beta   90.00
_cell.angle_gamma   90.00
#
_symmetry.space_group_name_H-M   'P 1'
#
loop_
_entity.id
_entity.type
_entity.pdbx_description
1 polymer ?
#
loop_
_entity_poly.entity_id
_entity_poly.type
_entity_poly.pdbx_seq_one_letter_code
_entity_poly.pdbx_strand_id
1 'polypeptide(L)' 'MSDILAKAAATMELKPVTFKTGSDGFRGHGKVIENGVKYQVQVLAIRCGSKKKS' A
#
# COMPACT_ATOMS: atom_id res chain seq x y z
N MET A 1 13.36 4.31 15.92
CA MET A 1 13.06 4.30 14.48
C MET A 1 11.55 4.51 14.36
N SER A 2 11.08 5.57 13.70
CA SER A 2 9.64 5.84 13.61
C SER A 2 8.96 4.79 12.75
N ASP A 3 7.99 4.08 13.31
CA ASP A 3 7.28 3.00 12.61
C ASP A 3 6.07 3.54 11.82
N ILE A 4 6.37 4.49 10.94
CA ILE A 4 5.37 5.14 10.08
C ILE A 4 4.69 4.14 9.14
N LEU A 5 5.38 3.05 8.82
CA LEU A 5 4.86 1.95 8.01
C LEU A 5 3.80 1.15 8.76
N ALA A 6 4.01 0.77 10.03
CA ALA A 6 2.99 0.11 10.83
C ALA A 6 1.76 1.01 11.02
N LYS A 7 1.98 2.31 11.23
CA LYS A 7 0.89 3.29 11.38
C LYS A 7 0.09 3.47 10.09
N ALA A 8 0.74 3.44 8.94
CA ALA A 8 0.07 3.44 7.64
C ALA A 8 -0.72 2.14 7.42
N ALA A 9 -0.14 0.98 7.76
CA ALA A 9 -0.83 -0.31 7.63
C ALA A 9 -2.09 -0.40 8.51
N ALA A 10 -2.05 0.17 9.73
CA ALA A 10 -3.19 0.16 10.64
C ALA A 10 -4.33 1.13 10.26
N THR A 11 -4.03 2.17 9.46
CA THR A 11 -4.98 3.26 9.17
C THR A 11 -5.51 3.23 7.74
N MET A 12 -4.85 2.51 6.83
CA MET A 12 -5.20 2.50 5.42
C MET A 12 -6.03 1.30 5.03
N GLU A 13 -7.18 1.56 4.43
CA GLU A 13 -7.94 0.56 3.71
C GLU A 13 -7.19 0.19 2.42
N LEU A 14 -6.80 -1.09 2.32
CA LEU A 14 -6.15 -1.64 1.15
C LEU A 14 -7.19 -2.26 0.22
N LYS A 15 -7.37 -1.67 -0.96
CA LYS A 15 -8.32 -2.17 -1.96
C LYS A 15 -7.62 -3.12 -2.91
N PRO A 16 -8.22 -4.29 -3.23
CA PRO A 16 -7.67 -5.18 -4.22
C PRO A 16 -7.61 -4.47 -5.58
N VAL A 17 -6.54 -4.71 -6.32
CA VAL A 17 -6.33 -4.10 -7.63
C VAL A 17 -5.57 -5.06 -8.54
N THR A 18 -5.98 -5.07 -9.81
CA THR A 18 -5.18 -5.65 -10.89
C THR A 18 -4.34 -4.53 -11.51
N PHE A 19 -3.02 -4.70 -11.47
CA PHE A 19 -2.06 -3.75 -12.02
C PHE A 19 -1.99 -3.89 -13.54
N LYS A 20 -1.58 -2.81 -14.23
CA LYS A 20 -1.40 -2.79 -15.70
C LYS A 20 -0.46 -3.88 -16.22
N THR A 21 0.45 -4.36 -15.37
CA THR A 21 1.40 -5.44 -15.67
C THR A 21 0.76 -6.83 -15.66
N GLY A 22 -0.55 -6.94 -15.37
CA GLY A 22 -1.27 -8.21 -15.21
C GLY A 22 -1.08 -8.86 -13.83
N SER A 23 -0.28 -8.28 -12.95
CA SER A 23 -0.18 -8.71 -11.55
C SER A 23 -1.41 -8.26 -10.76
N ASP A 24 -1.76 -9.01 -9.72
CA ASP A 24 -2.74 -8.57 -8.73
C ASP A 24 -2.08 -8.19 -7.40
N GLY A 25 -2.87 -7.58 -6.53
CA GLY A 25 -2.44 -7.22 -5.19
C GLY A 25 -3.38 -6.18 -4.60
N PHE A 26 -2.82 -5.29 -3.78
CA PHE A 26 -3.58 -4.31 -3.03
C PHE A 26 -2.95 -2.93 -3.14
N ARG A 27 -3.80 -1.89 -3.14
CA ARG A 27 -3.37 -0.50 -3.08
C ARG A 27 -4.15 0.26 -2.00
N GLY A 28 -3.45 1.09 -1.26
CA GLY A 28 -4.01 2.05 -0.30
C GLY A 28 -3.34 3.41 -0.44
N HIS A 29 -4.07 4.46 -0.12
CA HIS A 29 -3.56 5.82 -0.09
C HIS A 29 -4.22 6.60 1.04
N GLY A 30 -3.51 7.60 1.55
CA GLY A 30 -4.05 8.48 2.58
C GLY A 30 -2.94 9.26 3.29
N LYS A 31 -3.24 9.69 4.52
CA LYS A 31 -2.36 10.55 5.30
C LYS A 31 -2.14 9.97 6.69
N VAL A 32 -0.91 10.03 7.17
CA VAL A 32 -0.52 9.60 8.52
C VAL A 32 0.09 10.78 9.24
N ILE A 33 -0.23 10.96 10.52
CA ILE A 33 0.39 11.96 11.38
C ILE A 33 1.36 11.24 12.33
N GLU A 34 2.61 11.65 12.32
CA GLU A 34 3.67 11.13 13.19
C GLU A 34 4.45 12.30 13.79
N ASN A 35 4.52 12.38 15.12
CA ASN A 35 5.16 13.49 15.84
C ASN A 35 4.68 14.88 15.41
N GLY A 36 3.37 15.02 15.14
CA GLY A 36 2.76 16.28 14.68
C GLY A 36 3.00 16.61 13.21
N VAL A 37 3.83 15.84 12.49
CA VAL A 37 4.08 16.02 11.06
C VAL A 37 3.15 15.13 10.26
N LYS A 38 2.53 15.71 9.23
CA LYS A 38 1.58 15.03 8.35
C LYS A 38 2.27 14.54 7.09
N TYR A 39 2.19 13.25 6.83
CA TYR A 39 2.77 12.59 5.68
C TYR A 39 1.67 12.09 4.75
N GLN A 40 1.88 12.24 3.45
CA GLN A 40 1.13 11.51 2.44
C GLN A 40 1.76 10.13 2.30
N VAL A 41 0.96 9.08 2.40
CA VAL A 41 1.44 7.70 2.30
C VAL A 41 0.67 6.97 1.20
N GLN A 42 1.41 6.15 0.46
CA GLN A 42 0.88 5.23 -0.53
C GLN A 42 1.45 3.85 -0.25
N VAL A 43 0.57 2.86 -0.10
CA VAL A 43 0.94 1.47 0.18
C VAL A 43 0.57 0.62 -1.02
N LEU A 44 1.53 -0.15 -1.52
CA LEU A 44 1.33 -1.13 -2.60
C LEU A 44 1.84 -2.49 -2.12
N ALA A 45 0.99 -3.49 -2.21
CA ALA A 45 1.37 -4.89 -2.09
C ALA A 45 1.11 -5.55 -3.43
N ILE A 46 2.15 -6.02 -4.11
CA ILE A 46 2.04 -6.70 -5.41
C ILE A 46 2.36 -8.17 -5.18
N ARG A 47 1.43 -9.07 -5.56
CA ARG A 47 1.67 -10.51 -5.43
C ARG A 47 2.65 -10.95 -6.51
N CYS A 48 3.84 -11.36 -6.11
CA CYS A 48 4.84 -11.94 -7.03
C CYS A 48 4.28 -13.23 -7.67
N GLY A 49 4.53 -13.42 -8.96
CA GLY A 49 4.06 -14.61 -9.70
C GLY A 49 2.58 -14.61 -10.10
N SER A 50 1.82 -13.54 -9.79
CA SER A 50 0.39 -13.44 -10.11
C SER A 50 0.06 -13.17 -11.58
N LYS A 51 1.07 -12.86 -12.41
CA LYS A 51 0.84 -12.62 -13.83
C LYS A 51 0.32 -13.90 -14.47
N LYS A 52 -0.81 -13.82 -15.18
CA LYS A 52 -1.23 -14.91 -16.07
C LYS A 52 -0.09 -15.15 -17.07
N LYS A 53 0.48 -16.36 -17.02
CA LYS A 53 1.37 -16.82 -18.09
C LYS A 53 0.50 -16.94 -19.35
N SER A 54 0.86 -16.17 -20.37
CA SER A 54 0.30 -16.34 -21.72
C SER A 54 0.79 -17.64 -22.33
#